data_AF-A0A950IGM6-F1
#
_entry.id   AF-A0A950IGM6-F1
#
_cell.length_a   1.000
_cell.length_b   1.000
_cell.length_c   1.000
_cell.angle_alpha   90.00
_cell.angle_beta   90.00
_cell.angle_gamma   90.00
#
_symmetry.space_group_name_H-M   'P 1'
#
loop_
_entity.id
_entity.type
_entity.pdbx_description
1 polymer ?
#
loop_
_entity_poly.entity_id
_entity_poly.type
_entity_poly.pdbx_seq_one_letter_code
_entity_poly.pdbx_strand_id
1 'polypeptide(L)'
;MAAHAIWSGAINFGLVTIPVKLFTAVRTNDLRFNFLHKKDDGRIYNERHCTVCGEKVEYGDLVRGYEYEKGHYVTVTDDDLKAVRPEATQSVQIVEFVDLDQINPMFFDTPYYLEPEKKGRHAYALLRDALIESNKVAIAQVVIRSREHLAAVKPNGE
;
A
#
# COMPACT_ATOMS: atom_id res chain seq x y z
N MET A 1 20.44 6.32 -0.58
CA MET A 1 19.62 5.55 -1.56
C MET A 1 18.32 6.30 -1.77
N ALA A 2 17.90 6.49 -3.02
CA ALA A 2 16.75 7.33 -3.37
C ALA A 2 15.44 6.82 -2.71
N ALA A 3 14.54 7.74 -2.38
CA ALA A 3 13.17 7.40 -2.00
C ALA A 3 12.48 6.78 -3.23
N HIS A 4 12.12 5.49 -3.15
CA HIS A 4 11.32 4.86 -4.20
C HIS A 4 9.85 5.15 -3.92
N ALA A 5 9.16 5.68 -4.92
CA ALA A 5 7.71 5.82 -4.87
C ALA A 5 7.11 4.43 -4.78
N ILE A 6 6.19 4.23 -3.82
CA ILE A 6 5.41 3.00 -3.70
C ILE A 6 4.39 2.95 -4.83
N TRP A 7 3.88 4.12 -5.21
CA TRP A 7 2.73 4.26 -6.09
C TRP A 7 2.62 5.71 -6.62
N SER A 8 2.03 5.86 -7.81
CA SER A 8 1.71 7.15 -8.44
C SER A 8 0.22 7.22 -8.75
N GLY A 9 -0.39 8.38 -8.51
CA GLY A 9 -1.80 8.61 -8.76
C GLY A 9 -2.17 10.08 -8.68
N ALA A 10 -3.39 10.40 -8.26
CA ALA A 10 -3.82 11.79 -8.11
C ALA A 10 -4.66 12.04 -6.85
N ILE A 11 -4.51 13.21 -6.24
CA ILE A 11 -5.48 13.73 -5.26
C ILE A 11 -6.69 14.25 -6.02
N ASN A 12 -7.87 13.79 -5.65
CA ASN A 12 -9.14 14.21 -6.25
C ASN A 12 -10.05 14.83 -5.19
N PHE A 13 -10.60 16.01 -5.50
CA PHE A 13 -11.63 16.63 -4.68
C PHE A 13 -12.48 17.59 -5.53
N GLY A 14 -13.80 17.39 -5.52
CA GLY A 14 -14.70 18.10 -6.43
C GLY A 14 -14.28 17.89 -7.90
N LEU A 15 -13.86 18.98 -8.56
CA LEU A 15 -13.39 18.99 -9.96
C LEU A 15 -11.86 19.13 -10.08
N VAL A 16 -11.14 19.08 -8.96
CA VAL A 16 -9.69 19.26 -8.92
C VAL A 16 -9.01 17.89 -8.88
N THR A 17 -8.05 17.70 -9.80
CA THR A 17 -7.20 16.51 -9.88
C THR A 17 -5.74 16.94 -9.87
N ILE A 18 -4.97 16.46 -8.90
CA ILE A 18 -3.58 16.83 -8.68
C ILE A 18 -2.72 15.57 -8.71
N PRO A 19 -1.88 15.34 -9.73
CA PRO A 19 -1.06 14.13 -9.79
C PRO A 19 0.05 14.18 -8.73
N VAL A 20 0.22 13.06 -8.03
CA VAL A 20 1.10 12.90 -6.87
C VAL A 20 1.77 11.53 -6.87
N LYS A 21 2.89 11.45 -6.14
CA LYS A 21 3.59 10.20 -5.82
C LYS A 21 3.55 9.95 -4.32
N LEU A 22 3.35 8.69 -3.94
CA LEU A 22 3.31 8.24 -2.56
C LEU A 22 4.62 7.57 -2.17
N PHE A 23 5.21 8.00 -1.07
CA PHE A 23 6.44 7.47 -0.50
C PHE A 23 6.22 7.00 0.94
N THR A 24 6.91 5.93 1.33
CA THR A 24 6.87 5.49 2.73
C THR A 24 7.62 6.49 3.61
N ALA A 25 6.99 6.99 4.68
CA ALA A 25 7.65 7.90 5.62
C ALA A 25 8.55 7.17 6.64
N VAL A 26 8.25 5.90 6.94
CA VAL A 26 9.00 5.06 7.90
C VAL A 26 9.63 3.86 7.22
N ARG A 27 10.95 3.73 7.31
CA ARG A 27 11.65 2.52 6.84
C ARG A 27 12.02 1.65 8.02
N THR A 28 11.40 0.47 8.12
CA THR A 28 11.88 -0.58 9.02
C THR A 28 13.12 -1.21 8.40
N ASN A 29 14.24 -1.18 9.12
CA ASN A 29 15.49 -1.78 8.67
C ASN A 29 15.75 -3.07 9.47
N ASP A 30 14.97 -4.11 9.17
CA ASP A 30 15.14 -5.40 9.81
C ASP A 30 16.33 -6.15 9.19
N LEU A 31 17.19 -6.73 10.05
CA LEU A 31 18.24 -7.63 9.61
C LEU A 31 17.60 -8.92 9.07
N ARG A 32 17.79 -9.19 7.77
CA ARG A 32 17.37 -10.46 7.16
C ARG A 32 18.52 -11.45 7.20
N PHE A 33 18.30 -12.58 7.86
CA PHE A 33 19.25 -13.69 7.88
C PHE A 33 18.89 -14.70 6.79
N ASN A 34 19.91 -15.27 6.15
CA ASN A 34 19.76 -16.44 5.28
C ASN A 34 20.15 -17.69 6.07
N PHE A 35 19.47 -18.80 5.82
CA PHE A 35 19.94 -20.09 6.33
C PHE A 35 21.17 -20.53 5.55
N LEU A 36 22.22 -20.87 6.29
CA LEU A 36 23.47 -21.42 5.78
C LEU A 36 23.66 -22.83 6.35
N HIS A 37 24.30 -23.69 5.57
CA HIS A 37 24.68 -25.02 6.01
C HIS A 37 25.79 -24.92 7.05
N LYS A 38 25.54 -25.43 8.27
CA LYS A 38 26.43 -25.26 9.43
C LYS A 38 27.88 -25.76 9.22
N LYS A 39 28.11 -26.64 8.25
CA LYS A 39 29.43 -27.26 8.02
C LYS A 39 30.32 -26.43 7.08
N ASP A 40 29.75 -25.75 6.11
CA ASP A 40 30.49 -25.13 4.99
C ASP A 40 29.97 -23.74 4.60
N ASP A 41 29.01 -23.19 5.37
CA ASP A 41 28.34 -21.92 5.13
C ASP A 41 27.67 -21.81 3.74
N GLY A 42 27.38 -22.95 3.10
CA GLY A 42 26.67 -23.01 1.84
C GLY A 42 25.23 -22.51 1.97
N ARG A 43 24.76 -21.73 0.98
CA ARG A 43 23.38 -21.24 0.94
C ARG A 43 22.40 -22.40 0.74
N ILE A 44 21.36 -22.48 1.57
CA ILE A 44 20.31 -23.50 1.44
C ILE A 44 19.37 -23.18 0.27
N TYR A 45 19.11 -24.18 -0.57
CA TYR A 45 18.08 -24.14 -1.63
C TYR A 45 16.87 -24.99 -1.19
N ASN A 46 15.67 -24.43 -1.31
CA ASN A 46 14.43 -25.11 -0.90
C ASN A 46 13.65 -25.57 -2.14
N GLU A 47 13.24 -26.84 -2.16
CA GLU A 47 12.36 -27.40 -3.18
C GLU A 47 10.94 -27.58 -2.64
N ARG A 48 9.94 -27.48 -3.52
CA ARG A 48 8.52 -27.67 -3.18
C ARG A 48 8.07 -29.02 -3.70
N HIS A 49 7.45 -29.82 -2.83
CA HIS A 49 6.87 -31.11 -3.19
C HIS A 49 5.38 -31.13 -2.84
N CYS A 50 4.56 -31.73 -3.71
CA CYS A 50 3.15 -31.96 -3.43
C CYS A 50 3.00 -33.05 -2.36
N THR A 51 2.19 -32.81 -1.34
CA THR A 51 1.95 -33.78 -0.26
C THR A 51 1.13 -34.99 -0.69
N VAL A 52 0.44 -34.91 -1.83
CA VAL A 52 -0.43 -35.98 -2.35
C VAL A 52 0.33 -36.92 -3.28
N CYS A 53 1.04 -36.39 -4.28
CA CYS A 53 1.79 -37.22 -5.26
C CYS A 53 3.30 -37.30 -4.98
N GLY A 54 3.86 -36.48 -4.08
CA GLY A 54 5.29 -36.46 -3.76
C GLY A 54 6.19 -35.78 -4.81
N GLU A 55 5.62 -35.39 -5.94
CA GLU A 55 6.35 -34.80 -7.05
C GLU A 55 6.83 -33.38 -6.73
N LYS A 56 7.97 -33.01 -7.30
CA LYS A 56 8.47 -31.64 -7.27
C LYS A 56 7.55 -30.74 -8.10
N VAL A 57 7.14 -29.61 -7.51
CA VAL A 57 6.22 -28.68 -8.14
C VAL A 57 6.92 -27.36 -8.45
N GLU A 58 6.86 -26.95 -9.71
CA GLU A 58 7.38 -25.67 -10.17
C GLU A 58 6.41 -24.53 -9.85
N TYR A 59 6.91 -23.29 -9.83
CA TYR A 59 6.09 -22.14 -9.42
C TYR A 59 4.87 -21.91 -10.33
N GLY A 60 4.98 -22.25 -11.62
CA GLY A 60 3.90 -22.10 -12.60
C GLY A 60 2.72 -23.05 -12.38
N ASP A 61 2.94 -24.15 -11.68
CA ASP A 61 1.92 -25.18 -11.42
C ASP A 61 1.25 -24.99 -10.04
N LEU A 62 1.55 -23.89 -9.34
CA LEU A 62 0.97 -23.57 -8.05
C LEU A 62 -0.32 -22.78 -8.20
N VAL A 63 -1.37 -23.21 -7.51
CA VAL A 63 -2.62 -22.46 -7.32
C VAL A 63 -2.74 -21.98 -5.88
N ARG A 64 -3.42 -20.85 -5.64
CA ARG A 64 -3.72 -20.39 -4.28
C ARG A 64 -4.92 -21.18 -3.75
N GLY A 65 -4.79 -21.77 -2.57
CA GLY A 65 -5.88 -22.46 -1.87
C GLY A 65 -6.24 -21.74 -0.57
N TYR A 66 -7.54 -21.57 -0.30
CA TYR A 66 -8.06 -21.11 1.00
C TYR A 66 -8.68 -22.29 1.75
N GLU A 67 -8.14 -22.60 2.93
CA GLU A 67 -8.66 -23.66 3.81
C GLU A 67 -9.88 -23.15 4.57
N TYR A 68 -11.07 -23.62 4.18
CA TYR A 68 -12.33 -23.23 4.85
C TYR A 68 -12.75 -24.21 5.94
N GLU A 69 -12.25 -25.44 5.87
CA GLU A 69 -12.36 -26.47 6.90
C GLU A 69 -11.08 -27.31 6.86
N LYS A 70 -10.72 -27.95 7.98
CA LYS A 70 -9.48 -28.71 8.10
C LYS A 70 -9.33 -29.74 6.98
N GLY A 71 -8.33 -29.56 6.11
CA GLY A 71 -8.06 -30.41 4.95
C GLY A 71 -8.94 -30.15 3.73
N HIS A 72 -9.84 -29.17 3.77
CA HIS A 72 -10.71 -28.78 2.67
C HIS A 72 -10.36 -27.38 2.15
N TYR A 73 -10.01 -27.31 0.87
CA TYR A 73 -9.51 -26.10 0.23
C TYR A 73 -10.42 -25.66 -0.93
N VAL A 74 -10.62 -24.35 -1.07
CA VAL A 74 -11.14 -23.74 -2.31
C VAL A 74 -9.98 -23.11 -3.06
N THR A 75 -9.85 -23.41 -4.35
CA THR A 75 -8.87 -22.76 -5.22
C THR A 75 -9.33 -21.35 -5.55
N VAL A 76 -8.44 -20.39 -5.32
CA VAL A 76 -8.65 -18.97 -5.64
C VAL A 76 -7.74 -18.62 -6.81
N THR A 77 -8.33 -18.29 -7.95
CA THR A 77 -7.57 -17.86 -9.13
C THR A 77 -7.18 -16.39 -9.02
N ASP A 78 -6.23 -15.95 -9.84
CA ASP A 78 -5.91 -14.53 -9.94
C ASP A 78 -7.09 -13.70 -10.48
N ASP A 79 -7.98 -14.29 -11.28
CA ASP A 79 -9.17 -13.61 -11.79
C ASP A 79 -10.25 -13.46 -10.71
N ASP A 80 -10.44 -14.44 -9.83
CA ASP A 80 -11.31 -14.31 -8.65
C ASP A 80 -10.86 -13.14 -7.77
N LEU A 81 -9.54 -13.03 -7.57
CA LEU A 81 -8.96 -11.92 -6.81
C LEU A 81 -9.10 -10.58 -7.53
N LYS A 82 -9.09 -10.54 -8.86
CA LYS A 82 -9.36 -9.30 -9.61
C LYS A 82 -10.83 -8.89 -9.47
N ALA A 83 -11.75 -9.83 -9.54
CA ALA A 83 -13.19 -9.56 -9.45
C ALA A 83 -13.61 -8.96 -8.10
N VAL A 84 -12.92 -9.32 -7.02
CA VAL A 84 -13.24 -8.87 -5.64
C VAL A 84 -12.45 -7.62 -5.22
N ARG A 85 -11.38 -7.26 -5.95
CA ARG A 85 -10.59 -6.08 -5.60
C ARG A 85 -11.45 -4.82 -5.73
N PRO A 86 -11.44 -3.91 -4.75
CA PRO A 86 -11.97 -2.57 -4.96
C PRO A 86 -11.29 -1.98 -6.19
N GLU A 87 -12.05 -1.24 -7.01
CA GLU A 87 -11.49 -0.59 -8.19
C GLU A 87 -10.23 0.17 -7.76
N ALA A 88 -9.09 -0.22 -8.33
CA ALA A 88 -7.83 0.45 -8.09
C ALA A 88 -7.86 1.80 -8.80
N THR A 89 -8.71 2.71 -8.31
CA THR A 89 -8.61 4.11 -8.61
C THR A 89 -7.26 4.52 -8.04
N GLN A 90 -6.33 4.80 -8.93
CA GLN A 90 -5.06 5.40 -8.55
C GLN A 90 -5.33 6.85 -8.11
N SER A 91 -6.07 7.00 -7.00
CA SER A 91 -6.44 8.28 -6.45
C SER A 91 -6.49 8.29 -4.93
N VAL A 92 -6.18 9.46 -4.38
CA VAL A 92 -6.48 9.88 -3.02
C VAL A 92 -7.74 10.76 -3.12
N GLN A 93 -8.91 10.17 -2.89
CA GLN A 93 -10.19 10.87 -3.00
C GLN A 93 -10.50 11.56 -1.68
N ILE A 94 -10.38 12.88 -1.61
CA ILE A 94 -10.77 13.65 -0.42
C ILE A 94 -12.30 13.63 -0.33
N VAL A 95 -12.79 13.31 0.86
CA VAL A 95 -14.21 13.27 1.19
C VAL A 95 -14.64 14.43 2.08
N GLU A 96 -13.76 14.88 2.98
CA GLU A 96 -14.10 15.90 3.97
C GLU A 96 -12.86 16.62 4.51
N PHE A 97 -13.03 17.84 5.02
CA PHE A 97 -12.01 18.60 5.73
C PHE A 97 -12.43 18.77 7.19
N VAL A 98 -11.60 18.31 8.13
CA VAL A 98 -11.90 18.26 9.56
C VAL A 98 -10.79 18.92 10.38
N ASP A 99 -11.09 19.26 11.63
CA ASP A 99 -10.04 19.64 12.58
C ASP A 99 -9.25 18.40 13.00
N LEU A 100 -7.93 18.55 13.19
CA LEU A 100 -7.07 17.41 13.54
C LEU A 100 -7.45 16.76 14.88
N ASP A 101 -7.99 17.54 15.82
CA ASP A 101 -8.42 17.07 17.14
C ASP A 101 -9.70 16.20 17.10
N GLN A 102 -10.44 16.25 16.00
CA GLN A 102 -11.58 15.35 15.75
C GLN A 102 -11.14 13.93 15.39
N ILE A 103 -9.87 13.74 15.02
CA ILE A 103 -9.30 12.43 14.67
C ILE A 103 -8.61 11.85 15.91
N ASN A 104 -9.19 10.80 16.48
CA ASN A 104 -8.53 10.09 17.58
C ASN A 104 -7.15 9.56 17.13
N PRO A 105 -6.05 9.88 17.83
CA PRO A 105 -4.71 9.44 17.47
C PRO A 105 -4.55 7.93 17.28
N MET A 106 -5.39 7.13 17.92
CA MET A 106 -5.39 5.67 17.83
C MET A 106 -5.74 5.13 16.42
N PHE A 107 -6.29 5.97 15.55
CA PHE A 107 -6.60 5.58 14.16
C PHE A 107 -5.42 5.73 13.20
N PHE A 108 -4.31 6.36 13.61
CA PHE A 108 -3.11 6.44 12.78
C PHE A 108 -2.29 5.15 12.89
N ASP A 109 -1.96 4.57 11.74
CA ASP A 109 -1.13 3.37 11.62
C ASP A 109 0.19 3.72 10.91
N THR A 110 0.22 3.63 9.58
CA THR A 110 1.44 3.78 8.80
C THR A 110 1.47 5.14 8.09
N PRO A 111 2.47 6.00 8.37
CA PRO A 111 2.60 7.29 7.71
C PRO A 111 3.22 7.19 6.32
N TYR A 112 2.74 8.04 5.41
CA TYR A 112 3.24 8.19 4.05
C TYR A 112 3.42 9.66 3.71
N TYR A 113 4.32 9.95 2.78
CA TYR A 113 4.48 11.27 2.17
C TYR A 113 3.89 11.31 0.78
N LEU A 114 3.22 12.42 0.46
CA LEU A 114 2.78 12.77 -0.88
C LEU A 114 3.72 13.84 -1.46
N GLU A 115 4.10 13.67 -2.72
CA GLU A 115 4.87 14.66 -3.47
C GLU A 115 4.15 14.96 -4.79
N PRO A 116 3.95 16.24 -5.18
CA PRO A 116 3.33 16.56 -6.44
C PRO A 116 4.23 16.24 -7.63
N GLU A 117 3.63 15.74 -8.71
CA GLU A 117 4.31 15.68 -9.99
C GLU A 117 4.50 17.09 -10.58
N LYS A 118 5.37 17.21 -11.60
CA LYS A 118 5.70 18.51 -12.23
C LYS A 118 4.45 19.27 -12.66
N LYS A 119 3.49 18.58 -13.29
CA LYS A 119 2.17 19.11 -13.61
C LYS A 119 1.35 19.01 -12.33
N GLY A 120 0.89 20.13 -11.75
CA GLY A 120 0.07 20.10 -10.52
C GLY A 120 0.73 20.66 -9.26
N ARG A 121 2.02 21.05 -9.30
CA ARG A 121 2.69 21.69 -8.15
C ARG A 121 1.95 22.90 -7.59
N HIS A 122 1.42 23.78 -8.46
CA HIS A 122 0.68 24.96 -8.01
C HIS A 122 -0.62 24.60 -7.29
N ALA A 123 -1.39 23.65 -7.83
CA ALA A 123 -2.63 23.20 -7.20
C ALA A 123 -2.34 22.45 -5.88
N TYR A 124 -1.25 21.67 -5.84
CA TYR A 124 -0.80 20.99 -4.62
C TYR A 124 -0.40 21.99 -3.53
N ALA A 125 0.39 23.00 -3.88
CA ALA A 125 0.79 24.07 -2.96
C ALA A 125 -0.44 24.82 -2.45
N LEU A 126 -1.37 25.18 -3.34
CA LEU A 126 -2.61 25.84 -2.94
C LEU A 126 -3.43 25.00 -1.94
N LEU A 127 -3.56 23.69 -2.18
CA LEU A 127 -4.24 22.79 -1.24
C LEU A 127 -3.52 22.74 0.11
N ARG A 128 -2.18 22.59 0.09
CA ARG A 128 -1.37 22.56 1.31
C ARG A 128 -1.52 23.87 2.10
N ASP A 129 -1.38 25.00 1.43
CA ASP A 129 -1.43 26.32 2.07
C ASP A 129 -2.82 26.60 2.63
N ALA A 130 -3.88 26.24 1.90
CA ALA A 130 -5.25 26.33 2.39
C ALA A 130 -5.49 25.46 3.63
N LEU A 131 -4.94 24.24 3.68
CA LEU A 131 -5.02 23.38 4.87
C LEU A 131 -4.27 23.97 6.06
N ILE A 132 -3.11 24.59 5.83
CA ILE A 132 -2.33 25.27 6.88
C ILE A 132 -3.11 26.48 7.42
N GLU A 133 -3.54 27.37 6.54
CA GLU A 133 -4.24 28.60 6.91
C GLU A 133 -5.56 28.34 7.63
N SER A 134 -6.28 27.30 7.21
CA SER A 134 -7.55 26.91 7.85
C SER A 134 -7.36 25.99 9.07
N ASN A 135 -6.13 25.57 9.38
CA ASN A 135 -5.82 24.57 10.42
C ASN A 135 -6.64 23.26 10.27
N LYS A 136 -6.85 22.82 9.03
CA LYS A 136 -7.63 21.62 8.70
C LYS A 136 -6.75 20.48 8.21
N VAL A 137 -7.32 19.28 8.25
CA VAL A 137 -6.78 18.09 7.59
C VAL A 137 -7.85 17.49 6.69
N ALA A 138 -7.44 16.87 5.59
CA ALA A 138 -8.37 16.23 4.67
C ALA A 138 -8.54 14.75 5.01
N ILE A 139 -9.76 14.27 5.17
CA ILE A 139 -10.06 12.83 5.19
C ILE A 139 -10.18 12.36 3.74
N ALA A 140 -9.53 11.26 3.41
CA ALA A 140 -9.51 10.72 2.06
C ALA A 140 -9.65 9.19 2.03
N GLN A 141 -10.27 8.68 0.97
CA GLN A 141 -10.23 7.27 0.60
C GLN A 141 -9.07 7.02 -0.37
N VAL A 142 -8.28 5.98 -0.12
CA VAL A 142 -7.15 5.61 -0.95
C VAL A 142 -6.99 4.09 -1.02
N VAL A 143 -6.65 3.57 -2.19
CA VAL A 143 -6.31 2.15 -2.36
C VAL A 143 -4.79 1.97 -2.36
N ILE A 144 -4.26 1.29 -1.34
CA ILE A 144 -2.83 0.97 -1.23
C ILE A 144 -2.67 -0.55 -1.28
N ARG A 145 -1.82 -1.05 -2.20
CA ARG A 145 -1.51 -2.48 -2.34
C ARG A 145 -2.76 -3.39 -2.33
N SER A 146 -3.83 -2.97 -3.01
CA SER A 146 -5.11 -3.69 -3.15
C SER A 146 -6.04 -3.67 -1.94
N ARG A 147 -5.77 -2.84 -0.92
CA ARG A 147 -6.69 -2.57 0.18
C ARG A 147 -7.13 -1.12 0.15
N GLU A 148 -8.42 -0.90 0.40
CA GLU A 148 -8.94 0.44 0.61
C GLU A 148 -8.64 0.88 2.05
N HIS A 149 -8.24 2.13 2.20
CA HIS A 149 -7.91 2.76 3.45
C HIS A 149 -8.59 4.12 3.55
N LEU A 150 -9.04 4.45 4.75
CA LEU A 150 -9.31 5.82 5.13
C LEU A 150 -7.99 6.45 5.61
N ALA A 151 -7.62 7.59 5.05
CA ALA A 151 -6.37 8.28 5.32
C ALA A 151 -6.64 9.74 5.69
N ALA A 152 -5.83 10.29 6.58
CA ALA A 152 -5.79 11.73 6.82
C ALA A 152 -4.61 12.35 6.06
N VAL A 153 -4.92 13.26 5.14
CA VAL A 153 -3.97 14.08 4.39
C VAL A 153 -3.69 15.33 5.21
N LYS A 154 -2.47 15.40 5.76
CA LYS A 154 -2.00 16.53 6.56
C LYS A 154 -1.06 17.40 5.74
N PRO A 155 -1.18 18.74 5.79
CA PRO A 155 -0.17 19.60 5.19
C PRO A 155 1.17 19.41 5.92
N ASN A 156 2.27 19.41 5.17
CA ASN A 156 3.63 19.32 5.71
C ASN A 156 4.59 20.11 4.80
N GLY A 157 5.59 20.76 5.41
CA GLY A 157 6.53 21.66 4.73
C GLY A 157 6.06 23.12 4.66
N GLU A 158 6.97 23.99 4.22
CA GLU A 158 6.76 25.44 3.99
C GLU A 158 6.44 25.74 2.53
#